data_AF-A0A6P6RQH7-F1
#
_entry.id   AF-A0A6P6RQH7-F1
#
_cell.length_a   1.000
_cell.length_b   1.000
_cell.length_c   1.000
_cell.angle_alpha   90.00
_cell.angle_beta   90.00
_cell.angle_gamma   90.00
#
_symmetry.space_group_name_H-M   'P 1'
#
loop_
_entity.id
_entity.type
_entity.pdbx_description
1 polymer ?
#
loop_
_entity_poly.entity_id
_entity_poly.type
_entity_poly.pdbx_seq_one_letter_code
_entity_poly.pdbx_strand_id
1 'polypeptide(L)'
;MNAFLISSLQQQQPHHVASSSVAATEGSPPSSPRSTFSSVHSYGQDAYSPAIPAVSASIDLSAPRGTQETDTCSARGNPLSTSLGGAGGGGGSSLDGGFEVTVCLLESSFCCAHFVAYKGYRERLHGHNYQVSARLLGPLGVDGYVLDFTELKRAVREVCKSLNEYTIIPMRSDVLEITQEGSSIRMRCEDGSEFILPRADCLCLPIVHSTAEELCAYIWRSIVDNLTEGRLKKRGIQSLEVSVAEKCTQVAVYRRPL
;
A
#
# COMPACT_ATOMS: atom_id res chain seq x y z
N MET A 1 56.01 -49.64 12.72
CA MET A 1 56.24 -49.24 14.13
C MET A 1 54.99 -48.51 14.60
N ASN A 2 54.55 -48.73 15.85
CA ASN A 2 53.30 -48.23 16.47
C ASN A 2 52.01 -48.58 15.67
N ALA A 3 51.35 -49.71 15.91
CA ALA A 3 50.53 -50.14 17.07
C ALA A 3 49.03 -49.78 16.90
N PHE A 4 48.24 -50.75 16.40
CA PHE A 4 47.23 -51.59 17.12
C PHE A 4 45.92 -50.83 17.43
N LEU A 5 44.75 -51.12 16.82
CA LEU A 5 43.80 -52.27 16.99
C LEU A 5 43.04 -52.20 18.35
N ILE A 6 41.74 -52.54 18.53
CA ILE A 6 40.86 -53.57 17.91
C ILE A 6 39.38 -53.10 17.73
N SER A 7 38.71 -53.72 16.73
CA SER A 7 37.27 -53.90 16.41
C SER A 7 36.12 -53.72 17.44
N SER A 8 35.04 -53.09 16.94
CA SER A 8 33.59 -53.46 16.96
C SER A 8 33.12 -54.77 17.65
N LEU A 9 31.95 -54.71 18.35
CA LEU A 9 30.70 -55.41 17.95
C LEU A 9 29.42 -55.02 18.75
N GLN A 10 28.25 -55.48 18.30
CA GLN A 10 26.87 -55.12 18.71
C GLN A 10 26.33 -55.87 19.97
N GLN A 11 25.18 -55.42 20.55
CA GLN A 11 23.85 -56.07 20.38
C GLN A 11 22.88 -56.12 21.61
N GLN A 12 21.69 -55.50 21.47
CA GLN A 12 20.31 -55.81 21.99
C GLN A 12 19.95 -56.13 23.47
N GLN A 13 18.71 -55.77 23.85
CA GLN A 13 17.94 -56.18 25.05
C GLN A 13 17.05 -57.43 24.76
N PRO A 14 16.48 -58.09 25.80
CA PRO A 14 15.01 -58.22 25.89
C PRO A 14 14.39 -58.22 27.33
N HIS A 15 13.07 -58.50 27.45
CA HIS A 15 12.18 -58.29 28.63
C HIS A 15 11.80 -59.54 29.47
N HIS A 16 11.23 -59.29 30.68
CA HIS A 16 10.27 -60.12 31.45
C HIS A 16 9.37 -59.18 32.32
N VAL A 17 8.09 -59.38 32.73
CA VAL A 17 7.08 -60.49 32.75
C VAL A 17 7.23 -61.44 33.98
N ALA A 18 6.27 -61.66 34.90
CA ALA A 18 4.83 -61.30 35.10
C ALA A 18 4.38 -61.64 36.58
N SER A 19 3.14 -61.49 37.11
CA SER A 19 2.00 -60.53 37.01
C SER A 19 0.81 -60.98 37.93
N SER A 20 0.02 -60.08 38.52
CA SER A 20 -1.23 -60.37 39.30
C SER A 20 -2.18 -59.14 39.32
N SER A 21 -3.42 -59.17 38.78
CA SER A 21 -4.71 -59.71 39.31
C SER A 21 -5.28 -58.90 40.49
N VAL A 22 -6.53 -58.43 40.56
CA VAL A 22 -7.78 -58.48 39.74
C VAL A 22 -8.63 -57.22 40.08
N ALA A 23 -9.80 -56.86 39.53
CA ALA A 23 -10.83 -57.57 38.74
C ALA A 23 -11.42 -56.67 37.60
N ALA A 24 -12.72 -56.73 37.31
CA ALA A 24 -13.38 -56.00 36.21
C ALA A 24 -14.86 -55.63 36.49
N THR A 25 -15.37 -54.62 35.77
CA THR A 25 -16.79 -54.44 35.38
C THR A 25 -16.85 -53.79 33.98
N GLU A 26 -17.87 -54.11 33.20
CA GLU A 26 -17.97 -53.78 31.76
C GLU A 26 -18.83 -52.53 31.46
N GLY A 27 -18.69 -51.95 30.25
CA GLY A 27 -19.54 -50.86 29.76
C GLY A 27 -19.09 -50.32 28.40
N SER A 28 -19.86 -50.54 27.34
CA SER A 28 -19.45 -50.31 25.94
C SER A 28 -19.75 -48.90 25.40
N PRO A 29 -18.98 -48.42 24.38
CA PRO A 29 -19.31 -47.25 23.54
C PRO A 29 -20.35 -47.64 22.44
N PRO A 30 -20.73 -46.80 21.44
CA PRO A 30 -20.19 -45.48 21.04
C PRO A 30 -21.25 -44.40 20.63
N SER A 31 -20.79 -43.19 20.27
CA SER A 31 -21.01 -42.55 18.94
C SER A 31 -20.82 -41.02 18.94
N SER A 32 -20.33 -40.48 17.82
CA SER A 32 -20.40 -39.06 17.46
C SER A 32 -21.45 -38.88 16.35
N PRO A 33 -22.07 -37.70 16.19
CA PRO A 33 -21.74 -36.92 14.99
C PRO A 33 -21.83 -35.38 15.10
N ARG A 34 -21.06 -34.72 14.21
CA ARG A 34 -21.31 -33.44 13.52
C ARG A 34 -21.99 -32.26 14.26
N SER A 35 -21.17 -31.23 14.47
CA SER A 35 -21.29 -29.91 13.79
C SER A 35 -22.68 -29.30 13.59
N THR A 36 -22.98 -28.27 14.38
CA THR A 36 -23.60 -27.02 13.91
C THR A 36 -22.90 -25.83 14.58
N PHE A 37 -22.22 -24.99 13.78
CA PHE A 37 -21.65 -23.72 14.27
C PHE A 37 -22.68 -22.61 14.06
N SER A 38 -23.19 -22.03 15.14
CA SER A 38 -24.16 -20.92 15.09
C SER A 38 -23.91 -19.93 16.23
N SER A 39 -23.17 -18.87 15.92
CA SER A 39 -23.11 -17.64 16.71
C SER A 39 -22.76 -16.49 15.78
N VAL A 40 -23.78 -15.84 15.22
CA VAL A 40 -23.60 -14.55 14.56
C VAL A 40 -23.20 -13.51 15.61
N HIS A 41 -22.10 -12.81 15.37
CA HIS A 41 -21.82 -11.53 16.00
C HIS A 41 -21.63 -10.50 14.89
N SER A 42 -22.60 -9.60 14.78
CA SER A 42 -22.59 -8.51 13.82
C SER A 42 -21.62 -7.42 14.25
N TYR A 43 -20.53 -7.24 13.52
CA TYR A 43 -19.78 -5.99 13.60
C TYR A 43 -20.59 -4.87 12.92
N GLY A 44 -20.80 -3.78 13.63
CA GLY A 44 -21.54 -2.63 13.14
C GLY A 44 -20.79 -1.88 12.05
N GLN A 45 -21.53 -1.27 11.12
CA GLN A 45 -20.97 -0.33 10.14
C GLN A 45 -20.75 1.06 10.76
N ASP A 46 -19.84 1.14 11.74
CA ASP A 46 -19.36 2.44 12.21
C ASP A 46 -18.44 3.06 11.15
N ALA A 47 -18.87 4.19 10.59
CA ALA A 47 -18.24 4.81 9.43
C ALA A 47 -16.91 5.49 9.81
N TYR A 48 -15.81 4.75 9.78
CA TYR A 48 -14.47 5.28 10.01
C TYR A 48 -14.06 6.28 8.91
N SER A 49 -14.25 7.57 9.20
CA SER A 49 -13.81 8.68 8.36
C SER A 49 -12.63 9.39 9.04
N PRO A 50 -11.38 9.09 8.63
CA PRO A 50 -10.22 9.77 9.19
C PRO A 50 -10.11 11.17 8.58
N ALA A 51 -10.47 12.19 9.36
CA ALA A 51 -10.13 13.56 9.02
C ALA A 51 -8.60 13.74 9.04
N ILE A 52 -8.02 14.30 7.97
CA ILE A 52 -6.58 14.60 7.89
C ILE A 52 -6.24 15.61 9.02
N PRO A 53 -5.24 15.33 9.88
CA PRO A 53 -4.88 16.23 10.96
C PRO A 53 -4.29 17.54 10.41
N ALA A 54 -4.96 18.67 10.66
CA ALA A 54 -4.49 19.98 10.25
C ALA A 54 -3.31 20.44 11.12
N VAL A 55 -2.09 20.37 10.58
CA VAL A 55 -0.86 20.76 11.30
C VAL A 55 -0.54 22.25 11.08
N SER A 56 -0.95 23.10 12.02
CA SER A 56 -0.69 24.55 11.97
C SER A 56 0.74 24.88 12.42
N ALA A 57 1.70 24.83 11.49
CA ALA A 57 3.07 25.30 11.71
C ALA A 57 3.24 26.74 11.21
N SER A 58 3.38 27.71 12.11
CA SER A 58 3.73 29.09 11.79
C SER A 58 5.22 29.19 11.43
N ILE A 59 5.53 29.52 10.18
CA ILE A 59 6.91 29.68 9.69
C ILE A 59 7.32 31.15 9.71
N ASP A 60 8.46 31.43 10.33
CA ASP A 60 9.13 32.75 10.32
C ASP A 60 9.79 33.01 8.96
N LEU A 61 9.73 34.26 8.48
CA LEU A 61 10.10 34.69 7.13
C LEU A 61 11.26 35.70 7.15
N SER A 62 12.45 35.25 7.58
CA SER A 62 13.59 36.16 7.81
C SER A 62 14.99 35.61 7.45
N ALA A 63 15.15 34.94 6.29
CA ALA A 63 16.48 34.70 5.68
C ALA A 63 16.45 34.66 4.13
N PRO A 64 17.45 35.20 3.38
CA PRO A 64 17.39 35.33 1.91
C PRO A 64 18.41 34.48 1.10
N ARG A 65 18.04 34.15 -0.15
CA ARG A 65 18.89 33.73 -1.32
C ARG A 65 19.86 32.55 -1.09
N GLY A 66 19.77 31.41 -1.78
CA GLY A 66 19.32 31.17 -3.15
C GLY A 66 20.45 30.56 -3.99
N THR A 67 20.17 29.41 -4.61
CA THR A 67 20.97 28.76 -5.67
C THR A 67 20.02 28.23 -6.74
N GLN A 68 20.47 28.12 -7.99
CA GLN A 68 19.67 27.50 -9.06
C GLN A 68 19.76 25.98 -8.96
N GLU A 69 18.61 25.30 -8.86
CA GLU A 69 18.54 23.84 -8.96
C GLU A 69 18.36 23.42 -10.43
N THR A 70 19.18 22.48 -10.89
CA THR A 70 19.11 21.93 -12.25
C THR A 70 18.24 20.68 -12.29
N ASP A 71 16.91 20.87 -12.32
CA ASP A 71 15.90 19.82 -12.50
C ASP A 71 16.25 18.93 -13.71
N THR A 72 16.71 17.70 -13.45
CA THR A 72 17.16 16.74 -14.49
C THR A 72 16.48 15.38 -14.33
N CYS A 73 15.14 15.37 -14.32
CA CYS A 73 14.38 14.13 -14.43
C CYS A 73 14.55 13.51 -15.84
N SER A 74 15.17 12.33 -15.93
CA SER A 74 15.34 11.63 -17.21
C SER A 74 14.07 10.85 -17.57
N ALA A 75 13.08 11.55 -18.10
CA ALA A 75 11.77 11.00 -18.47
C ALA A 75 11.88 9.98 -19.62
N ARG A 76 12.10 8.70 -19.28
CA ARG A 76 12.18 7.59 -20.24
C ARG A 76 10.87 6.81 -20.31
N GLY A 77 10.16 6.96 -21.42
CA GLY A 77 9.06 6.08 -21.83
C GLY A 77 7.66 6.56 -21.42
N ASN A 78 6.92 7.10 -22.38
CA ASN A 78 5.47 7.33 -22.27
C ASN A 78 4.75 6.26 -23.12
N PRO A 79 4.14 5.22 -22.52
CA PRO A 79 3.46 4.17 -23.27
C PRO A 79 2.09 4.63 -23.77
N LEU A 80 2.02 4.90 -25.08
CA LEU A 80 0.83 5.03 -25.95
C LEU A 80 -0.39 5.80 -25.41
N SER A 81 -0.67 6.95 -26.01
CA SER A 81 -2.04 7.48 -26.07
C SER A 81 -2.86 6.72 -27.12
N THR A 82 -4.02 6.21 -26.74
CA THR A 82 -5.05 5.69 -27.65
C THR A 82 -6.15 6.73 -27.83
N SER A 83 -6.24 7.32 -29.03
CA SER A 83 -7.35 8.19 -29.41
C SER A 83 -8.48 7.39 -30.05
N LEU A 84 -9.73 7.70 -29.67
CA LEU A 84 -10.93 7.20 -30.32
C LEU A 84 -11.35 8.20 -31.41
N GLY A 85 -11.47 7.73 -32.65
CA GLY A 85 -11.85 8.56 -33.78
C GLY A 85 -13.36 8.71 -33.95
N GLY A 86 -13.82 9.93 -34.23
CA GLY A 86 -15.17 10.26 -34.68
C GLY A 86 -15.12 11.35 -35.74
N ALA A 87 -15.97 11.28 -36.77
CA ALA A 87 -15.94 12.20 -37.90
C ALA A 87 -17.22 13.07 -37.96
N GLY A 88 -17.04 14.38 -38.08
CA GLY A 88 -18.13 15.36 -38.26
C GLY A 88 -17.54 16.77 -38.33
N GLY A 89 -17.51 17.38 -39.53
CA GLY A 89 -16.69 18.56 -39.78
C GLY A 89 -17.42 19.91 -39.68
N GLY A 90 -16.63 20.98 -39.60
CA GLY A 90 -17.01 22.31 -40.11
C GLY A 90 -16.91 23.49 -39.14
N GLY A 91 -15.90 24.33 -39.34
CA GLY A 91 -15.94 25.76 -38.96
C GLY A 91 -15.11 26.18 -37.75
N GLY A 92 -13.94 26.79 -38.02
CA GLY A 92 -13.08 27.41 -37.02
C GLY A 92 -12.05 26.45 -36.42
N SER A 93 -10.75 26.76 -36.58
CA SER A 93 -9.65 25.94 -36.08
C SER A 93 -9.36 26.24 -34.61
N SER A 94 -10.26 25.85 -33.71
CA SER A 94 -9.86 25.50 -32.35
C SER A 94 -8.85 24.36 -32.40
N LEU A 95 -7.79 24.41 -31.59
CA LEU A 95 -6.88 23.29 -31.44
C LEU A 95 -7.65 22.15 -30.74
N ASP A 96 -7.96 21.09 -31.48
CA ASP A 96 -8.72 19.93 -31.02
C ASP A 96 -7.84 18.98 -30.18
N GLY A 97 -7.33 19.51 -29.06
CA GLY A 97 -6.38 18.84 -28.19
C GLY A 97 -6.40 19.40 -26.77
N GLY A 98 -6.43 18.51 -25.78
CA GLY A 98 -6.21 18.85 -24.39
C GLY A 98 -4.71 19.07 -24.11
N PHE A 99 -4.41 19.88 -23.10
CA PHE A 99 -3.06 20.07 -22.59
C PHE A 99 -2.82 19.14 -21.41
N GLU A 100 -1.68 18.44 -21.40
CA GLU A 100 -1.22 17.66 -20.24
C GLU A 100 -0.15 18.43 -19.46
N VAL A 101 -0.27 18.45 -18.14
CA VAL A 101 0.80 18.90 -17.23
C VAL A 101 1.17 17.77 -16.27
N THR A 102 2.46 17.52 -16.10
CA THR A 102 2.99 16.42 -15.27
C THR A 102 3.99 16.97 -14.26
N VAL A 103 3.95 16.47 -13.03
CA VAL A 103 5.01 16.67 -12.02
C VAL A 103 5.63 15.34 -11.64
N CYS A 104 6.96 15.32 -11.60
CA CYS A 104 7.79 14.26 -11.05
C CYS A 104 9.04 14.93 -10.47
N LEU A 105 9.20 14.89 -9.16
CA LEU A 105 10.29 15.53 -8.42
C LEU A 105 11.02 14.50 -7.57
N LEU A 106 12.29 14.75 -7.25
CA LEU A 106 12.99 13.97 -6.22
C LEU A 106 12.25 14.03 -4.87
N GLU A 107 11.66 15.18 -4.55
CA GLU A 107 10.82 15.38 -3.35
C GLU A 107 9.42 14.78 -3.43
N SER A 108 8.95 14.29 -4.59
CA SER A 108 7.69 13.53 -4.69
C SER A 108 7.95 12.03 -4.47
N SER A 109 8.72 11.71 -3.43
CA SER A 109 9.06 10.35 -3.02
C SER A 109 8.79 10.13 -1.53
N PHE A 110 8.62 8.87 -1.13
CA PHE A 110 8.45 8.48 0.28
C PHE A 110 9.06 7.11 0.54
N CYS A 111 9.67 6.93 1.71
CA CYS A 111 10.27 5.67 2.13
C CYS A 111 9.30 4.92 3.06
N CYS A 112 8.94 3.68 2.71
CA CYS A 112 8.01 2.86 3.49
C CYS A 112 8.47 1.41 3.60
N ALA A 113 8.13 0.76 4.72
CA ALA A 113 8.16 -0.69 4.85
C ALA A 113 6.78 -1.29 4.53
N HIS A 114 6.75 -2.48 3.93
CA HIS A 114 5.52 -3.21 3.61
C HIS A 114 5.80 -4.72 3.42
N PHE A 115 4.72 -5.50 3.30
CA PHE A 115 4.73 -6.80 2.62
C PHE A 115 3.34 -7.07 2.02
N VAL A 116 3.32 -7.55 0.78
CA VAL A 116 2.11 -8.03 0.13
C VAL A 116 1.73 -9.41 0.66
N ALA A 117 0.46 -9.55 1.05
CA ALA A 117 -0.19 -10.82 1.34
C ALA A 117 -1.53 -10.89 0.59
N TYR A 118 -1.83 -12.05 0.02
CA TYR A 118 -3.12 -12.40 -0.59
C TYR A 118 -3.35 -13.91 -0.42
N LYS A 119 -4.48 -14.45 -0.87
CA LYS A 119 -4.88 -15.83 -0.53
C LYS A 119 -3.80 -16.87 -0.88
N GLY A 120 -3.26 -17.55 0.14
CA GLY A 120 -2.20 -18.56 -0.01
C GLY A 120 -0.80 -18.00 -0.28
N TYR A 121 -0.57 -16.68 -0.20
CA TYR A 121 0.72 -16.04 -0.45
C TYR A 121 1.01 -14.91 0.54
N ARG A 122 2.27 -14.85 0.99
CA ARG A 122 2.83 -13.73 1.76
C ARG A 122 4.30 -13.61 1.37
N GLU A 123 4.77 -12.39 1.09
CA GLU A 123 6.20 -12.12 0.93
C GLU A 123 6.88 -11.75 2.27
N ARG A 124 8.18 -11.42 2.25
CA ARG A 124 8.88 -11.01 3.48
C ARG A 124 8.77 -9.49 3.66
N LEU A 125 8.64 -9.05 4.92
CA LEU A 125 8.74 -7.64 5.30
C LEU A 125 10.04 -7.04 4.73
N HIS A 126 9.87 -6.00 3.92
CA HIS A 126 10.95 -5.21 3.33
C HIS A 126 10.44 -3.77 3.11
N GLY A 127 11.06 -2.98 2.24
CA GLY A 127 10.61 -1.63 1.95
C GLY A 127 11.20 -1.04 0.68
N HIS A 128 10.63 0.09 0.26
CA HIS A 128 11.00 0.82 -0.95
C HIS A 128 11.09 2.33 -0.72
N ASN A 129 11.90 2.97 -1.57
CA ASN A 129 11.89 4.41 -1.77
C ASN A 129 10.92 4.70 -2.93
N TYR A 130 9.63 4.78 -2.63
CA TYR A 130 8.58 4.95 -3.63
C TYR A 130 8.71 6.32 -4.30
N GLN A 131 8.74 6.35 -5.63
CA GLN A 131 8.69 7.58 -6.42
C GLN A 131 7.28 7.80 -6.97
N VAL A 132 6.69 8.95 -6.68
CA VAL A 132 5.37 9.38 -7.16
C VAL A 132 5.52 10.36 -8.31
N SER A 133 4.63 10.27 -9.30
CA SER A 133 4.35 11.34 -10.25
C SER A 133 2.85 11.57 -10.40
N ALA A 134 2.45 12.77 -10.80
CA ALA A 134 1.04 13.12 -11.04
C ALA A 134 0.90 13.89 -12.35
N ARG A 135 -0.11 13.51 -13.16
CA ARG A 135 -0.42 14.10 -14.47
C ARG A 135 -1.88 14.54 -14.53
N LEU A 136 -2.12 15.77 -15.00
CA LEU A 136 -3.45 16.33 -15.23
C LEU A 136 -3.66 16.58 -16.72
N LEU A 137 -4.85 16.25 -17.21
CA LEU A 137 -5.33 16.60 -18.56
C LEU A 137 -6.42 17.68 -18.44
N GLY A 138 -6.33 18.76 -19.21
CA GLY A 138 -7.36 19.81 -19.24
C GLY A 138 -7.14 20.90 -20.31
N PRO A 139 -8.05 21.87 -20.42
CA PRO A 139 -7.84 23.08 -21.21
C PRO A 139 -6.88 24.05 -20.50
N LEU A 140 -6.44 25.09 -21.21
CA LEU A 140 -5.84 26.25 -20.55
C LEU A 140 -6.92 27.13 -19.92
N GLY A 141 -6.67 27.64 -18.73
CA GLY A 141 -7.43 28.75 -18.15
C GLY A 141 -7.15 30.08 -18.84
N VAL A 142 -7.90 31.12 -18.46
CA VAL A 142 -7.72 32.50 -18.96
C VAL A 142 -6.35 33.12 -18.60
N ASP A 143 -5.61 32.47 -17.71
CA ASP A 143 -4.26 32.78 -17.24
C ASP A 143 -3.15 32.00 -17.99
N GLY A 144 -3.53 31.10 -18.91
CA GLY A 144 -2.60 30.31 -19.72
C GLY A 144 -2.11 28.98 -19.10
N TYR A 145 -2.61 28.57 -17.94
CA TYR A 145 -2.22 27.28 -17.31
C TYR A 145 -3.33 26.23 -17.34
N VAL A 146 -2.99 24.95 -17.36
CA VAL A 146 -3.93 23.86 -17.01
C VAL A 146 -4.24 23.93 -15.51
N LEU A 147 -3.19 23.84 -14.68
CA LEU A 147 -3.17 24.17 -13.27
C LEU A 147 -1.78 24.76 -12.95
N ASP A 148 -1.66 25.61 -11.93
CA ASP A 148 -0.35 26.05 -11.46
C ASP A 148 0.44 24.84 -10.92
N PHE A 149 1.65 24.63 -11.47
CA PHE A 149 2.57 23.60 -11.02
C PHE A 149 2.87 23.70 -9.52
N THR A 150 2.86 24.90 -8.94
CA THR A 150 3.08 25.14 -7.51
C THR A 150 2.01 24.46 -6.65
N GLU A 151 0.75 24.48 -7.09
CA GLU A 151 -0.36 23.82 -6.40
C GLU A 151 -0.23 22.29 -6.46
N LEU A 152 0.03 21.75 -7.66
CA LEU A 152 0.18 20.30 -7.86
C LEU A 152 1.43 19.76 -7.17
N LYS A 153 2.58 20.45 -7.27
CA LYS A 153 3.81 20.13 -6.52
C LYS A 153 3.56 20.14 -5.02
N ARG A 154 2.81 21.12 -4.48
CA ARG A 154 2.48 21.16 -3.05
C ARG A 154 1.62 19.96 -2.64
N ALA A 155 0.50 19.72 -3.33
CA ALA A 155 -0.41 18.62 -2.99
C ALA A 155 0.27 17.25 -3.04
N VAL A 156 1.13 16.99 -4.04
CA VAL A 156 1.90 15.73 -4.14
C VAL A 156 2.92 15.61 -3.00
N ARG A 157 3.69 16.67 -2.68
CA ARG A 157 4.65 16.67 -1.56
C ARG A 157 3.96 16.45 -0.21
N GLU A 158 2.79 17.07 0.00
CA GLU A 158 1.97 16.91 1.21
C GLU A 158 1.54 15.45 1.41
N VAL A 159 1.10 14.78 0.34
CA VAL A 159 0.76 13.34 0.39
C VAL A 159 2.01 12.49 0.64
N CYS A 160 3.10 12.67 -0.12
CA CYS A 160 4.33 11.88 0.08
C CYS A 160 4.88 12.02 1.51
N LYS A 161 4.88 13.24 2.06
CA LYS A 161 5.28 13.50 3.45
C LYS A 161 4.37 12.81 4.48
N SER A 162 3.08 12.64 4.19
CA SER A 162 2.15 11.90 5.07
C SER A 162 2.34 10.38 5.04
N LEU A 163 3.03 9.85 4.01
CA LEU A 163 3.33 8.43 3.86
C LEU A 163 4.71 8.05 4.42
N ASN A 164 5.67 8.97 4.43
CA ASN A 164 7.08 8.69 4.70
C ASN A 164 7.37 8.15 6.12
N GLU A 165 8.35 7.24 6.22
CA GLU A 165 8.92 6.68 7.46
C GLU A 165 8.00 5.75 8.28
N TYR A 166 6.97 5.16 7.64
CA TYR A 166 6.08 4.17 8.27
C TYR A 166 6.14 2.77 7.65
N THR A 167 5.69 1.77 8.41
CA THR A 167 5.23 0.49 7.88
C THR A 167 3.76 0.61 7.44
N ILE A 168 3.45 0.29 6.19
CA ILE A 168 2.08 0.33 5.66
C ILE A 168 1.29 -0.87 6.17
N ILE A 169 0.13 -0.61 6.77
CA ILE A 169 -0.81 -1.60 7.29
C ILE A 169 -2.09 -1.56 6.42
N PRO A 170 -2.39 -2.58 5.60
CA PRO A 170 -3.57 -2.60 4.73
C PRO A 170 -4.82 -3.01 5.51
N MET A 171 -5.54 -2.02 6.05
CA MET A 171 -6.67 -2.21 6.99
C MET A 171 -7.92 -2.86 6.39
N ARG A 172 -7.93 -3.18 5.09
CA ARG A 172 -9.02 -3.91 4.42
C ARG A 172 -8.59 -5.28 3.87
N SER A 173 -7.41 -5.76 4.23
CA SER A 173 -6.93 -7.09 3.82
C SER A 173 -7.90 -8.19 4.26
N ASP A 174 -8.13 -9.17 3.38
CA ASP A 174 -8.96 -10.35 3.63
C ASP A 174 -8.16 -11.56 4.15
N VAL A 175 -6.84 -11.41 4.30
CA VAL A 175 -5.89 -12.47 4.70
C VAL A 175 -4.99 -12.13 5.88
N LEU A 176 -5.12 -10.91 6.44
CA LEU A 176 -4.42 -10.48 7.64
C LEU A 176 -5.41 -10.26 8.79
N GLU A 177 -5.19 -10.95 9.91
CA GLU A 177 -5.83 -10.63 11.18
C GLU A 177 -5.08 -9.43 11.80
N ILE A 178 -5.70 -8.26 11.81
CA ILE A 178 -5.07 -7.00 12.26
C ILE A 178 -5.76 -6.51 13.55
N THR A 179 -5.01 -6.37 14.63
CA THR A 179 -5.51 -5.89 15.94
C THR A 179 -4.67 -4.72 16.47
N GLN A 180 -5.32 -3.76 17.15
CA GLN A 180 -4.59 -2.77 17.97
C GLN A 180 -4.54 -3.25 19.43
N GLU A 181 -3.32 -3.44 19.93
CA GLU A 181 -3.05 -3.91 21.29
C GLU A 181 -2.32 -2.81 22.07
N GLY A 182 -3.11 -1.94 22.71
CA GLY A 182 -2.61 -0.78 23.44
C GLY A 182 -1.85 0.19 22.53
N SER A 183 -0.53 0.27 22.71
CA SER A 183 0.39 1.09 21.92
C SER A 183 0.94 0.41 20.66
N SER A 184 0.50 -0.81 20.34
CA SER A 184 1.03 -1.62 19.23
C SER A 184 -0.05 -2.01 18.22
N ILE A 185 0.37 -2.34 17.00
CA ILE A 185 -0.41 -3.08 16.00
C ILE A 185 0.16 -4.49 15.91
N ARG A 186 -0.71 -5.51 15.95
CA ARG A 186 -0.39 -6.89 15.57
C ARG A 186 -0.98 -7.16 14.20
N MET A 187 -0.21 -7.84 13.35
CA MET A 187 -0.67 -8.45 12.10
C MET A 187 -0.34 -9.94 12.15
N ARG A 188 -1.34 -10.80 11.99
CA ARG A 188 -1.19 -12.26 11.91
C ARG A 188 -1.63 -12.77 10.54
N CYS A 189 -0.79 -13.60 9.93
CA CYS A 189 -0.93 -14.05 8.54
C CYS A 189 -1.50 -15.48 8.45
N GLU A 190 -2.00 -15.89 7.27
CA GLU A 190 -2.56 -17.23 7.04
C GLU A 190 -1.60 -18.40 7.36
N ASP A 191 -0.29 -18.18 7.25
CA ASP A 191 0.75 -19.18 7.57
C ASP A 191 1.09 -19.24 9.07
N GLY A 192 0.40 -18.46 9.90
CA GLY A 192 0.63 -18.36 11.34
C GLY A 192 1.78 -17.46 11.75
N SER A 193 2.46 -16.77 10.82
CA SER A 193 3.45 -15.75 11.16
C SER A 193 2.80 -14.48 11.73
N GLU A 194 3.47 -13.86 12.71
CA GLU A 194 3.00 -12.64 13.38
C GLU A 194 4.05 -11.53 13.29
N PHE A 195 3.57 -10.30 13.13
CA PHE A 195 4.34 -9.07 13.29
C PHE A 195 3.68 -8.23 14.37
N ILE A 196 4.45 -7.70 15.32
CA ILE A 196 3.98 -6.77 16.34
C ILE A 196 4.88 -5.54 16.28
N LEU A 197 4.29 -4.38 15.98
CA LEU A 197 4.98 -3.12 15.72
C LEU A 197 4.41 -2.00 16.60
N PRO A 198 5.20 -0.98 17.00
CA PRO A 198 4.66 0.20 17.65
C PRO A 198 3.66 0.90 16.74
N ARG A 199 2.50 1.31 17.28
CA ARG A 199 1.46 1.99 16.50
C ARG A 199 1.92 3.35 15.95
N ALA A 200 2.93 3.95 16.57
CA ALA A 200 3.57 5.17 16.07
C ALA A 200 4.33 4.94 14.75
N ASP A 201 4.73 3.71 14.46
CA ASP A 201 5.55 3.33 13.30
C ASP A 201 4.68 2.73 12.18
N CYS A 202 3.34 2.75 12.34
CA CYS A 202 2.36 2.03 11.54
C CYS A 202 1.36 2.97 10.85
N LEU A 203 1.38 3.01 9.51
CA LEU A 203 0.44 3.78 8.71
C LEU A 203 -0.74 2.90 8.27
N CYS A 204 -1.87 3.07 8.97
CA CYS A 204 -3.09 2.30 8.76
C CYS A 204 -3.88 2.82 7.56
N LEU A 205 -3.72 2.21 6.39
CA LEU A 205 -4.33 2.64 5.14
C LEU A 205 -5.60 1.86 4.78
N PRO A 206 -6.64 2.50 4.20
CA PRO A 206 -7.91 1.86 3.83
C PRO A 206 -7.82 1.08 2.50
N ILE A 207 -6.78 0.26 2.36
CA ILE A 207 -6.45 -0.55 1.17
C ILE A 207 -6.47 -2.05 1.52
N VAL A 208 -6.68 -2.92 0.54
CA VAL A 208 -6.73 -4.39 0.71
C VAL A 208 -5.32 -4.98 0.68
N HIS A 209 -4.50 -4.52 -0.26
CA HIS A 209 -3.10 -4.91 -0.41
C HIS A 209 -2.20 -3.67 -0.43
N SER A 210 -0.98 -3.78 0.10
CA SER A 210 0.04 -2.72 0.06
C SER A 210 0.86 -2.73 -1.23
N THR A 211 0.22 -2.88 -2.40
CA THR A 211 0.90 -2.87 -3.71
C THR A 211 0.93 -1.45 -4.31
N ALA A 212 1.82 -1.23 -5.27
CA ALA A 212 1.90 0.03 -6.01
C ALA A 212 0.56 0.46 -6.67
N GLU A 213 -0.29 -0.48 -7.13
CA GLU A 213 -1.60 -0.16 -7.75
C GLU A 213 -2.60 0.44 -6.75
N GLU A 214 -2.76 -0.17 -5.57
CA GLU A 214 -3.65 0.38 -4.54
C GLU A 214 -3.07 1.66 -3.92
N LEU A 215 -1.75 1.77 -3.81
CA LEU A 215 -1.08 3.02 -3.43
C LEU A 215 -1.30 4.13 -4.46
N CYS A 216 -1.30 3.83 -5.78
CA CYS A 216 -1.67 4.81 -6.80
C CYS A 216 -3.10 5.32 -6.59
N ALA A 217 -4.07 4.42 -6.33
CA ALA A 217 -5.47 4.79 -6.11
C ALA A 217 -5.68 5.60 -4.82
N TYR A 218 -4.98 5.24 -3.74
CA TYR A 218 -4.98 5.99 -2.48
C TYR A 218 -4.41 7.40 -2.67
N ILE A 219 -3.20 7.51 -3.24
CA ILE A 219 -2.51 8.79 -3.47
C ILE A 219 -3.30 9.68 -4.45
N TRP A 220 -3.92 9.10 -5.48
CA TRP A 220 -4.84 9.81 -6.37
C TRP A 220 -5.97 10.47 -5.58
N ARG A 221 -6.60 9.74 -4.64
CA ARG A 221 -7.68 10.31 -3.83
C ARG A 221 -7.16 11.40 -2.90
N SER A 222 -6.04 11.18 -2.21
CA SER A 222 -5.43 12.19 -1.34
C SER A 222 -5.04 13.48 -2.08
N ILE A 223 -4.57 13.40 -3.34
CA ILE A 223 -4.29 14.58 -4.18
C ILE A 223 -5.60 15.30 -4.56
N VAL A 224 -6.67 14.56 -4.91
CA VAL A 224 -7.98 15.16 -5.22
C VAL A 224 -8.61 15.81 -3.99
N ASP A 225 -8.42 15.27 -2.79
CA ASP A 225 -8.88 15.87 -1.55
C ASP A 225 -8.06 17.13 -1.19
N ASN A 226 -6.72 17.09 -1.30
CA ASN A 226 -5.84 18.25 -1.05
C ASN A 226 -6.04 19.41 -2.05
N LEU A 227 -6.34 19.12 -3.32
CA LEU A 227 -6.66 20.14 -4.34
C LEU A 227 -8.16 20.52 -4.36
N THR A 228 -9.01 19.69 -3.76
CA THR A 228 -10.48 19.65 -3.87
C THR A 228 -11.01 19.36 -5.28
N GLU A 229 -11.85 18.33 -5.40
CA GLU A 229 -12.50 17.91 -6.65
C GLU A 229 -13.27 19.07 -7.33
N GLY A 230 -13.89 19.94 -6.55
CA GLY A 230 -14.61 21.13 -7.05
C GLY A 230 -13.71 22.20 -7.67
N ARG A 231 -12.48 22.39 -7.17
CA ARG A 231 -11.48 23.29 -7.80
C ARG A 231 -11.07 22.75 -9.16
N LEU A 232 -10.75 21.46 -9.23
CA LEU A 232 -10.31 20.79 -10.45
C LEU A 232 -11.43 20.82 -11.52
N LYS A 233 -12.67 20.53 -11.13
CA LYS A 233 -13.84 20.63 -12.02
C LYS A 233 -14.11 22.06 -12.49
N LYS A 234 -14.06 23.06 -11.60
CA LYS A 234 -14.16 24.49 -11.96
C LYS A 234 -13.04 24.93 -12.92
N ARG A 235 -11.88 24.28 -12.86
CA ARG A 235 -10.73 24.52 -13.74
C ARG A 235 -10.81 23.78 -15.08
N GLY A 236 -11.80 22.89 -15.26
CA GLY A 236 -11.98 22.10 -16.48
C GLY A 236 -11.06 20.89 -16.59
N ILE A 237 -10.41 20.47 -15.50
CA ILE A 237 -9.55 19.28 -15.49
C ILE A 237 -10.41 18.04 -15.79
N GLN A 238 -10.04 17.31 -16.83
CA GLN A 238 -10.79 16.18 -17.37
C GLN A 238 -10.43 14.86 -16.66
N SER A 239 -9.15 14.67 -16.32
CA SER A 239 -8.68 13.54 -15.52
C SER A 239 -7.41 13.87 -14.73
N LEU A 240 -7.22 13.14 -13.63
CA LEU A 240 -5.96 13.00 -12.94
C LEU A 240 -5.43 11.57 -13.14
N GLU A 241 -4.12 11.47 -13.30
CA GLU A 241 -3.34 10.25 -13.22
C GLU A 241 -2.31 10.38 -12.10
N VAL A 242 -2.12 9.30 -11.36
CA VAL A 242 -0.98 9.10 -10.44
C VAL A 242 -0.22 7.87 -10.89
N SER A 243 1.12 7.96 -10.85
CA SER A 243 2.00 6.80 -10.99
C SER A 243 2.83 6.63 -9.72
N VAL A 244 3.04 5.38 -9.31
CA VAL A 244 3.89 5.00 -8.16
C VAL A 244 4.90 3.96 -8.63
N ALA A 245 6.17 4.25 -8.42
CA ALA A 245 7.28 3.35 -8.76
C ALA A 245 7.96 2.84 -7.49
N GLU A 246 7.92 1.53 -7.25
CA GLU A 246 8.65 0.88 -6.15
C GLU A 246 10.14 0.75 -6.46
N LYS A 247 10.46 0.67 -7.76
CA LYS A 247 11.81 0.55 -8.33
C LYS A 247 11.82 1.30 -9.66
N CYS A 248 12.99 1.75 -10.12
CA CYS A 248 13.13 2.47 -11.40
C CYS A 248 12.72 1.67 -12.66
N THR A 249 12.41 0.38 -12.53
CA THR A 249 11.93 -0.52 -13.57
C THR A 249 10.49 -1.04 -13.37
N GLN A 250 9.82 -0.65 -12.28
CA GLN A 250 8.52 -1.20 -11.86
C GLN A 250 7.60 -0.06 -11.41
N VAL A 251 6.58 0.24 -12.22
CA VAL A 251 5.70 1.41 -12.06
C VAL A 251 4.24 0.99 -12.24
N ALA A 252 3.41 1.25 -11.24
CA ALA A 252 1.95 1.19 -11.36
C ALA A 252 1.40 2.57 -11.76
N VAL A 253 0.22 2.59 -12.38
CA VAL A 253 -0.46 3.81 -12.85
C VAL A 253 -1.96 3.71 -12.58
N TYR A 254 -2.54 4.72 -11.93
CA TYR A 254 -3.99 4.88 -11.76
C TYR A 254 -4.44 6.19 -12.39
N ARG A 255 -5.26 6.10 -13.45
CA ARG A 255 -5.89 7.24 -14.13
C ARG A 255 -7.40 7.17 -13.97
N ARG A 256 -8.03 8.29 -13.64
CA ARG A 256 -9.49 8.39 -13.54
C ARG A 256 -9.99 9.79 -13.95
N PRO A 257 -11.10 9.90 -14.69
CA PRO A 257 -11.83 11.14 -14.85
C PRO A 257 -12.32 11.70 -13.50
N LEU A 258 -12.49 13.02 -13.43
CA LEU A 258 -12.98 13.71 -12.23
C LEU A 258 -14.50 13.86 -12.28
#